data_AF-A0A5C1WEH3-F1
#
_entry.id   AF-A0A5C1WEH3-F1
#
_cell.length_a   1.000
_cell.length_b   1.000
_cell.length_c   1.000
_cell.angle_alpha   90.00
_cell.angle_beta   90.00
_cell.angle_gamma   90.00
#
_symmetry.space_group_name_H-M   'P 1'
#
loop_
_entity.id
_entity.type
_entity.pdbx_description
1 polymer ?
#
loop_
_entity_poly.entity_id
_entity_poly.type
_entity_poly.pdbx_seq_one_letter_code
_entity_poly.pdbx_strand_id
1 'polypeptide(L)'
;MGIEHVTWALRRVRGIDTAAKMVLISLSNFADAAGLCWPSVSTICADTGLSEATVKRRLADLVKLGAMTKHERAGEGRRQKSNIYALDIAWMGPPEPEAGISGKSADCVIMDDIGIVGDAEGDADGVHSEPHQGAQAEPDGALCEPHRGLTVSPPLSLNRQFDPSGKGEEEARALETIFQKIVKIANPGPTESLQRGRLALGALSADEIEQAVKHAPAFFAAIDAERRKRPSIATYLTERRWEAVARQATMKPTERTGGKFFVRKDTDAWLAWCRFEGKDPDRRFSVFSALHKAHGAYFDSLFPPKQGGNSEDAA
;
A
#
# COMPACT_ATOMS: atom_id res chain seq x y z
N MET A 1 -3.95 1.65 -9.79
CA MET A 1 -3.67 3.00 -10.29
C MET A 1 -4.86 3.42 -11.12
N GLY A 2 -5.59 4.45 -10.69
CA GLY A 2 -6.83 4.88 -11.33
C GLY A 2 -6.57 5.86 -12.47
N ILE A 3 -6.44 5.34 -13.70
CA ILE A 3 -6.37 6.17 -14.92
C ILE A 3 -7.59 7.12 -15.01
N GLU A 4 -8.71 6.71 -14.41
CA GLU A 4 -9.95 7.48 -14.32
C GLU A 4 -9.78 8.81 -13.57
N HIS A 5 -9.06 8.84 -12.44
CA HIS A 5 -8.88 10.06 -11.65
C HIS A 5 -7.93 11.04 -12.35
N VAL A 6 -6.86 10.53 -12.95
CA VAL A 6 -5.95 11.37 -13.75
C VAL A 6 -6.69 11.99 -14.93
N THR A 7 -7.53 11.20 -15.60
CA THR A 7 -8.38 11.69 -16.71
C THR A 7 -9.36 12.76 -16.24
N TRP A 8 -9.99 12.58 -15.08
CA TRP A 8 -10.85 13.57 -14.44
C TRP A 8 -10.10 14.89 -14.17
N ALA A 9 -8.94 14.83 -13.50
CA ALA A 9 -8.15 16.02 -13.18
C ALA A 9 -7.66 16.77 -14.43
N LEU A 10 -7.29 16.04 -15.49
CA LEU A 10 -6.82 16.64 -16.74
C LEU A 10 -7.97 17.26 -17.56
N ARG A 11 -9.04 16.49 -17.77
CA ARG A 11 -10.08 16.79 -18.77
C ARG A 11 -11.30 17.51 -18.20
N ARG A 12 -11.66 17.26 -16.94
CA ARG A 12 -12.90 17.77 -16.35
C ARG A 12 -12.66 19.00 -15.49
N VAL A 13 -11.59 19.02 -14.70
CA VAL A 13 -11.27 20.13 -13.80
C VAL A 13 -10.75 21.36 -14.54
N ARG A 14 -11.44 22.49 -14.37
CA ARG A 14 -11.11 23.82 -14.93
C ARG A 14 -11.11 24.91 -13.85
N GLY A 15 -10.64 26.11 -14.20
CA GLY A 15 -10.72 27.28 -13.31
C GLY A 15 -9.76 27.27 -12.11
N ILE A 16 -8.70 26.46 -12.14
CA ILE A 16 -7.66 26.45 -11.09
C ILE A 16 -6.29 26.77 -11.67
N ASP A 17 -5.41 27.32 -10.82
CA ASP A 17 -4.02 27.59 -11.12
C ASP A 17 -3.25 26.33 -11.59
N THR A 18 -2.25 26.52 -12.45
CA THR A 18 -1.44 25.43 -13.01
C THR A 18 -0.73 24.61 -11.94
N ALA A 19 -0.15 25.25 -10.91
CA ALA A 19 0.51 24.51 -9.84
C ALA A 19 -0.49 23.71 -9.00
N ALA A 20 -1.69 24.26 -8.75
CA ALA A 20 -2.78 23.51 -8.11
C ALA A 20 -3.21 22.31 -8.95
N LYS A 21 -3.29 22.49 -10.28
CA LYS A 21 -3.64 21.43 -11.21
C LYS A 21 -2.60 20.32 -11.25
N MET A 22 -1.31 20.64 -11.24
CA MET A 22 -0.23 19.64 -11.15
C MET A 22 -0.30 18.83 -9.87
N VAL A 23 -0.52 19.50 -8.72
CA VAL A 23 -0.72 18.82 -7.43
C VAL A 23 -1.92 17.88 -7.48
N LEU A 24 -3.04 18.32 -8.09
CA LEU A 24 -4.24 17.49 -8.23
C LEU A 24 -4.02 16.26 -9.14
N ILE A 25 -3.29 16.43 -10.23
CA ILE A 25 -2.92 15.33 -11.15
C ILE A 25 -2.02 14.33 -10.42
N SER A 26 -1.01 14.81 -9.70
CA SER A 26 -0.13 13.98 -8.87
C SER A 26 -0.95 13.14 -7.87
N LEU A 27 -1.85 13.78 -7.12
CA LEU A 27 -2.72 13.09 -6.16
C LEU A 27 -3.65 12.08 -6.83
N SER A 28 -4.13 12.39 -8.04
CA SER A 28 -4.95 11.50 -8.86
C SER A 28 -4.19 10.27 -9.35
N ASN A 29 -2.88 10.39 -9.61
CA ASN A 29 -2.03 9.27 -9.99
C ASN A 29 -1.90 8.24 -8.85
N PHE A 30 -1.87 8.72 -7.60
CA PHE A 30 -1.83 7.90 -6.40
C PHE A 30 -3.22 7.46 -5.88
N ALA A 31 -4.30 7.95 -6.49
CA ALA A 31 -5.66 7.64 -6.06
C ALA A 31 -6.06 6.19 -6.38
N ASP A 32 -6.71 5.56 -5.41
CA ASP A 32 -7.49 4.34 -5.63
C ASP A 32 -8.85 4.69 -6.27
N ALA A 33 -9.62 3.68 -6.72
CA ALA A 33 -10.90 3.91 -7.42
C ALA A 33 -11.94 4.70 -6.61
N ALA A 34 -11.78 4.80 -5.28
CA ALA A 34 -12.65 5.61 -4.43
C ALA A 34 -12.19 7.07 -4.35
N GLY A 35 -11.12 7.44 -5.06
CA GLY A 35 -10.50 8.76 -4.99
C GLY A 35 -9.62 8.95 -3.75
N LEU A 36 -9.26 7.91 -3.01
CA LEU A 36 -8.42 8.03 -1.81
C LEU A 36 -6.94 7.87 -2.16
N CYS A 37 -6.09 8.76 -1.63
CA CYS A 37 -4.64 8.67 -1.78
C CYS A 37 -3.88 9.05 -0.51
N TRP A 38 -2.63 8.57 -0.41
CA TRP A 38 -1.78 8.73 0.79
C TRP A 38 -0.33 9.17 0.50
N PRO A 39 -0.02 9.97 -0.52
CA PRO A 39 1.35 10.42 -0.75
C PRO A 39 1.82 11.35 0.38
N SER A 40 3.10 11.27 0.73
CA SER A 40 3.71 12.29 1.58
C SER A 40 3.87 13.59 0.80
N VAL A 41 4.03 14.71 1.52
CA VAL A 41 4.31 16.01 0.87
C VAL A 41 5.60 15.92 0.05
N SER A 42 6.62 15.22 0.56
CA SER A 42 7.87 14.99 -0.18
C SER A 42 7.67 14.23 -1.49
N THR A 43 6.78 13.23 -1.52
CA THR A 43 6.44 12.52 -2.76
C THR A 43 5.76 13.45 -3.76
N ILE A 44 4.85 14.30 -3.32
CA ILE A 44 4.18 15.28 -4.20
C ILE A 44 5.18 16.30 -4.75
N CYS A 45 6.12 16.79 -3.92
CA CYS A 45 7.19 17.68 -4.37
C CYS A 45 8.04 17.01 -5.46
N ALA A 46 8.43 15.74 -5.24
CA ALA A 46 9.23 15.00 -6.21
C ALA A 46 8.50 14.78 -7.55
N ASP A 47 7.19 14.50 -7.50
CA ASP A 47 6.37 14.24 -8.70
C ASP A 47 6.03 15.54 -9.46
N THR A 48 5.89 16.67 -8.76
CA THR A 48 5.47 17.95 -9.36
C THR A 48 6.62 18.93 -9.61
N GLY A 49 7.79 18.73 -9.00
CA GLY A 49 8.90 19.68 -9.02
C GLY A 49 8.68 20.95 -8.18
N LEU A 50 7.59 21.02 -7.41
CA LEU A 50 7.25 22.19 -6.61
C LEU A 50 7.92 22.18 -5.22
N SER A 51 8.16 23.37 -4.66
CA SER A 51 8.64 23.50 -3.29
C SER A 51 7.59 23.05 -2.27
N GLU A 52 8.04 22.58 -1.10
CA GLU A 52 7.15 22.08 -0.04
C GLU A 52 6.13 23.14 0.41
N ALA A 53 6.55 24.41 0.49
CA ALA A 53 5.67 25.53 0.82
C ALA A 53 4.56 25.71 -0.23
N THR A 54 4.91 25.61 -1.51
CA THR A 54 3.95 25.71 -2.62
C THR A 54 2.96 24.55 -2.61
N VAL A 55 3.44 23.32 -2.43
CA VAL A 55 2.59 22.13 -2.35
C VAL A 55 1.60 22.25 -1.19
N LYS A 56 2.06 22.62 0.02
CA LYS A 56 1.18 22.82 1.18
C LYS A 56 0.12 23.90 0.92
N ARG A 57 0.51 25.03 0.31
CA ARG A 57 -0.42 26.10 -0.07
C ARG A 57 -1.49 25.58 -1.04
N ARG A 58 -1.08 24.89 -2.12
CA ARG A 58 -2.00 24.38 -3.12
C ARG A 58 -2.91 23.28 -2.60
N LEU A 59 -2.43 22.41 -1.72
CA LEU A 59 -3.27 21.45 -1.00
C LEU A 59 -4.36 22.17 -0.19
N ALA A 60 -4.01 23.24 0.52
CA ALA A 60 -4.99 24.02 1.28
C ALA A 60 -6.00 24.73 0.35
N ASP A 61 -5.54 25.27 -0.78
CA ASP A 61 -6.42 25.91 -1.79
C ASP A 61 -7.42 24.89 -2.36
N LEU A 62 -6.97 23.69 -2.74
CA LEU A 62 -7.82 22.63 -3.28
C LEU A 62 -8.87 22.14 -2.27
N VAL A 63 -8.52 22.08 -0.98
CA VAL A 63 -9.48 21.76 0.09
C VAL A 63 -10.51 22.88 0.25
N LYS A 64 -10.09 24.14 0.24
CA LYS A 64 -11.00 25.29 0.32
C LYS A 64 -11.98 25.36 -0.85
N LEU A 65 -11.54 24.96 -2.04
CA LEU A 65 -12.36 24.92 -3.26
C LEU A 65 -13.33 23.73 -3.29
N GLY A 66 -13.22 22.78 -2.35
CA GLY A 66 -14.06 21.59 -2.32
C GLY A 66 -13.64 20.49 -3.30
N ALA A 67 -12.48 20.63 -3.96
CA ALA A 67 -11.97 19.61 -4.87
C ALA A 67 -11.53 18.32 -4.16
N MET A 68 -11.25 18.42 -2.85
CA MET A 68 -10.80 17.32 -2.02
C MET A 68 -10.97 17.60 -0.53
N THR A 69 -10.92 16.54 0.28
CA THR A 69 -10.75 16.62 1.73
C THR A 69 -9.41 16.08 2.17
N LYS A 70 -8.84 16.69 3.21
CA LYS A 70 -7.60 16.26 3.86
C LYS A 70 -7.93 15.70 5.24
N HIS A 71 -7.50 14.48 5.53
CA HIS A 71 -7.54 13.91 6.87
C HIS A 71 -6.12 13.78 7.42
N GLU A 72 -5.85 14.55 8.47
CA GLU A 72 -4.58 14.47 9.19
C GLU A 72 -4.56 13.22 10.07
N ARG A 73 -3.47 12.44 10.00
CA ARG A 73 -3.29 11.29 10.88
C ARG A 73 -2.34 11.68 12.01
N ALA A 74 -2.90 11.95 13.19
CA ALA A 74 -2.11 11.99 14.40
C ALA A 74 -1.54 10.57 14.66
N GLY A 75 -0.21 10.45 14.65
CA GLY A 75 0.46 9.24 15.09
C GLY A 75 0.44 9.15 16.62
N GLU A 76 0.37 7.94 17.17
CA GLU A 76 0.70 7.68 18.57
C GLU A 76 2.24 7.73 18.67
N GLY A 77 2.80 8.88 19.10
CA GLY A 77 4.25 9.14 19.24
C GLY A 77 4.84 10.19 18.28
N ARG A 78 6.18 10.32 18.23
CA ARG A 78 6.92 11.34 17.45
C ARG A 78 6.98 11.13 15.92
N ARG A 79 6.36 10.08 15.38
CA ARG A 79 6.32 9.83 13.92
C ARG A 79 5.00 10.35 13.35
N GLN A 80 5.06 11.43 12.55
CA GLN A 80 3.91 11.86 11.75
C GLN A 80 3.55 10.78 10.72
N LYS A 81 2.29 10.34 10.72
CA LYS A 81 1.76 9.47 9.68
C LYS A 81 1.40 10.33 8.47
N SER A 82 1.56 9.81 7.25
CA SER A 82 1.17 10.53 6.03
C SER A 82 -0.33 10.86 6.04
N ASN A 83 -0.67 12.05 5.54
CA ASN A 83 -2.05 12.50 5.40
C ASN A 83 -2.83 11.59 4.44
N ILE A 84 -4.15 11.55 4.61
CA ILE A 84 -5.07 10.98 3.63
C ILE A 84 -5.72 12.11 2.88
N TYR A 85 -5.75 12.03 1.55
CA TYR A 85 -6.53 12.93 0.72
C TYR A 85 -7.65 12.13 0.05
N ALA A 86 -8.86 12.67 0.03
CA ALA A 86 -10.00 12.12 -0.71
C ALA A 86 -10.37 13.11 -1.82
N LEU A 87 -10.32 12.66 -3.07
CA LEU A 87 -10.68 13.43 -4.25
C LEU A 87 -12.20 13.43 -4.42
N ASP A 88 -12.78 14.61 -4.64
CA ASP A 88 -14.18 14.71 -5.06
C ASP A 88 -14.27 14.61 -6.59
N ILE A 89 -14.48 13.40 -7.11
CA ILE A 89 -14.52 13.11 -8.55
C ILE A 89 -15.73 13.77 -9.23
N ALA A 90 -16.76 14.16 -8.46
CA ALA A 90 -17.90 14.90 -9.00
C ALA A 90 -17.59 16.40 -9.19
N TRP A 91 -16.58 16.92 -8.49
CA TRP A 91 -16.15 18.31 -8.61
C TRP A 91 -15.56 18.60 -9.99
N MET A 92 -15.97 19.70 -10.63
CA MET A 92 -15.56 20.06 -12.00
C MET A 92 -14.77 21.38 -12.08
N GLY A 93 -14.64 22.08 -10.97
CA GLY A 93 -14.04 23.41 -10.90
C GLY A 93 -14.75 24.25 -9.85
N PRO A 94 -14.21 25.43 -9.52
CA PRO A 94 -14.92 26.40 -8.70
C PRO A 94 -16.27 26.72 -9.36
N PRO A 95 -17.35 26.95 -8.60
CA PRO A 95 -18.56 27.54 -9.17
C PRO A 95 -18.16 28.84 -9.87
N GLU A 96 -18.58 29.01 -11.13
CA GLU A 96 -18.25 30.23 -11.86
C GLU A 96 -18.74 31.44 -11.05
N PRO A 97 -17.90 32.47 -10.87
CA PRO A 97 -18.33 33.67 -10.18
C PRO A 97 -19.46 34.28 -11.01
N GLU A 98 -20.67 34.32 -10.44
CA GLU A 98 -21.76 35.13 -10.99
C GLU A 98 -21.19 36.53 -11.25
N ALA A 99 -21.33 37.00 -12.49
CA ALA A 99 -20.63 38.14 -13.05
C ALA A 99 -20.52 39.33 -12.07
N GLY A 100 -19.35 39.42 -11.43
CA GLY A 100 -18.93 40.52 -10.58
C GLY A 100 -17.50 40.88 -10.97
N ILE A 101 -17.39 41.83 -11.88
CA ILE A 101 -16.11 42.35 -12.37
C ILE A 101 -15.30 42.87 -11.18
N SER A 102 -14.19 42.20 -10.87
CA SER A 102 -13.04 42.83 -10.22
C SER A 102 -11.79 42.11 -10.69
N GLY A 103 -11.20 42.65 -11.75
CA GLY A 103 -9.93 42.17 -12.28
C GLY A 103 -8.85 42.17 -11.19
N LYS A 104 -8.37 40.98 -10.85
CA LYS A 104 -6.96 40.76 -10.56
C LYS A 104 -6.50 39.64 -11.47
N SER A 105 -5.94 40.09 -12.59
CA SER A 105 -5.06 39.33 -13.46
C SER A 105 -4.20 38.39 -12.62
N ALA A 106 -4.21 37.12 -12.96
CA ALA A 106 -3.26 36.17 -12.42
C ALA A 106 -1.86 36.63 -12.84
N ASP A 107 -1.15 37.28 -11.91
CA ASP A 107 0.26 37.57 -12.08
C ASP A 107 0.99 36.25 -12.28
N CYS A 108 1.62 36.15 -13.45
CA CYS A 108 2.78 35.30 -13.68
C CYS A 108 3.87 35.74 -12.69
N VAL A 109 3.94 35.10 -11.51
CA VAL A 109 5.13 35.23 -10.68
C VAL A 109 6.20 34.32 -11.28
N ILE A 110 7.10 34.96 -12.02
CA ILE A 110 8.39 34.42 -12.43
C ILE A 110 9.14 33.93 -11.18
N MET A 111 9.81 32.79 -11.31
CA MET A 111 10.68 32.21 -10.29
C MET A 111 11.86 33.16 -10.03
N ASP A 112 11.88 33.81 -8.87
CA ASP A 112 13.09 34.31 -8.22
C ASP A 112 13.22 33.57 -6.89
N ASP A 113 14.12 32.58 -6.86
CA ASP A 113 14.88 32.17 -5.66
C ASP A 113 15.83 31.02 -6.02
N ILE A 114 16.98 31.36 -6.61
CA ILE A 114 18.23 30.63 -6.37
C ILE A 114 19.17 31.64 -5.72
N GLY A 115 19.26 31.58 -4.40
CA GLY A 115 20.17 32.41 -3.62
C GLY A 115 21.63 32.07 -3.88
N ILE A 116 22.42 33.09 -4.24
CA ILE A 116 23.84 33.19 -3.92
C ILE A 116 23.99 34.48 -3.10
N VAL A 117 24.52 34.33 -1.89
CA VAL A 117 24.71 35.41 -0.91
C VAL A 117 26.19 35.80 -0.88
N GLY A 118 26.46 37.10 -0.74
CA GLY A 118 27.74 37.69 -0.29
C GLY A 118 28.58 38.33 -1.40
N ASP A 119 28.36 39.59 -1.79
CA ASP A 119 28.79 40.86 -1.13
C ASP A 119 30.28 41.20 -1.32
N ALA A 120 30.57 42.26 -2.09
CA ALA A 120 31.24 43.49 -1.62
C ALA A 120 31.90 44.29 -2.77
N GLU A 121 31.77 45.61 -2.65
CA GLU A 121 32.00 46.70 -3.62
C GLU A 121 33.48 47.02 -3.92
N GLY A 122 33.73 47.74 -5.02
CA GLY A 122 34.97 48.50 -5.21
C GLY A 122 35.21 48.97 -6.65
N ASP A 123 34.77 50.19 -6.97
CA ASP A 123 35.23 50.99 -8.11
C ASP A 123 36.75 51.23 -8.06
N ALA A 124 37.46 51.00 -9.17
CA ALA A 124 38.69 51.72 -9.53
C ALA A 124 39.10 51.48 -11.00
N ASP A 125 39.55 52.56 -11.63
CA ASP A 125 40.07 52.73 -12.99
C ASP A 125 41.20 51.77 -13.42
N GLY A 126 41.25 51.50 -14.74
CA GLY A 126 42.48 51.68 -15.51
C GLY A 126 43.13 50.47 -16.21
N VAL A 127 43.36 50.68 -17.52
CA VAL A 127 44.58 50.35 -18.29
C VAL A 127 44.70 48.97 -18.99
N HIS A 128 44.62 49.01 -20.34
CA HIS A 128 45.44 48.33 -21.39
C HIS A 128 45.54 46.78 -21.38
N SER A 129 45.66 46.01 -22.47
CA SER A 129 45.99 46.20 -23.89
C SER A 129 45.46 45.00 -24.70
N GLU A 130 45.05 45.29 -25.93
CA GLU A 130 45.16 44.54 -27.21
C GLU A 130 44.93 43.00 -27.35
N PRO A 131 44.37 42.59 -28.52
CA PRO A 131 44.17 41.19 -28.88
C PRO A 131 45.40 40.61 -29.61
N HIS A 132 45.74 39.35 -29.33
CA HIS A 132 46.67 38.60 -30.16
C HIS A 132 46.07 37.27 -30.63
N GLN A 133 45.85 37.22 -31.95
CA GLN A 133 45.60 36.03 -32.74
C GLN A 133 46.82 35.12 -32.80
N GLY A 134 46.54 33.81 -32.92
CA GLY A 134 47.30 32.97 -33.85
C GLY A 134 47.72 31.61 -33.32
N ALA A 135 46.95 30.57 -33.65
CA ALA A 135 47.49 29.41 -34.37
C ALA A 135 46.35 28.58 -34.94
N GLN A 136 46.43 28.32 -36.24
CA GLN A 136 45.47 27.62 -37.06
C GLN A 136 45.55 26.10 -36.84
N ALA A 137 44.40 25.43 -36.86
CA ALA A 137 44.21 24.10 -37.45
C ALA A 137 42.71 23.78 -37.55
N GLU A 138 42.15 23.93 -38.74
CA GLU A 138 41.03 23.11 -39.24
C GLU A 138 41.66 22.00 -40.11
N PRO A 139 41.00 20.87 -40.41
CA PRO A 139 39.68 20.38 -40.00
C PRO A 139 39.76 18.95 -39.42
N ASP A 140 38.67 18.43 -38.87
CA ASP A 140 38.16 17.12 -39.32
C ASP A 140 36.83 16.79 -38.65
N GLY A 141 35.84 16.57 -39.51
CA GLY A 141 34.51 16.11 -39.13
C GLY A 141 34.59 14.70 -38.54
N ALA A 142 34.41 14.60 -37.23
CA ALA A 142 33.92 13.39 -36.59
C ALA A 142 32.51 13.67 -36.09
N LEU A 143 31.52 13.16 -36.83
CA LEU A 143 30.20 12.90 -36.30
C LEU A 143 30.36 12.10 -35.00
N CYS A 144 29.95 12.64 -33.86
CA CYS A 144 29.60 11.77 -32.74
C CYS A 144 28.34 11.00 -33.14
N GLU A 145 28.54 9.73 -33.48
CA GLU A 145 27.50 8.77 -33.81
C GLU A 145 26.43 8.71 -32.72
N PRO A 146 25.13 8.63 -33.08
CA PRO A 146 24.08 8.40 -32.10
C PRO A 146 24.29 7.01 -31.48
N HIS A 147 24.38 6.94 -30.15
CA HIS A 147 24.50 5.70 -29.41
C HIS A 147 23.36 4.73 -29.80
N ARG A 148 23.74 3.72 -30.58
CA ARG A 148 22.89 2.62 -31.01
C ARG A 148 22.85 1.58 -29.89
N GLY A 149 21.65 1.30 -29.38
CA GLY A 149 21.36 -0.01 -28.79
C GLY A 149 20.93 -0.06 -27.33
N LEU A 150 19.83 0.61 -26.98
CA LEU A 150 18.84 0.02 -26.06
C LEU A 150 17.51 0.00 -26.80
N THR A 151 17.26 -1.10 -27.51
CA THR A 151 15.91 -1.41 -27.97
C THR A 151 15.07 -1.67 -26.72
N VAL A 152 14.52 -0.62 -26.14
CA VAL A 152 13.41 -0.78 -25.22
C VAL A 152 12.25 -1.18 -26.12
N SER A 153 11.99 -2.49 -26.21
CA SER A 153 10.71 -2.98 -26.68
C SER A 153 9.65 -2.16 -25.96
N PRO A 154 8.69 -1.52 -26.66
CA PRO A 154 7.62 -0.78 -25.99
C PRO A 154 7.04 -1.71 -24.93
N PRO A 155 6.79 -1.23 -23.69
CA PRO A 155 6.24 -2.09 -22.65
C PRO A 155 5.00 -2.71 -23.25
N LEU A 156 5.02 -4.06 -23.30
CA LEU A 156 4.00 -4.91 -23.86
C LEU A 156 2.65 -4.20 -23.75
N SER A 157 2.08 -3.81 -24.89
CA SER A 157 0.65 -3.58 -24.94
C SER A 157 0.05 -4.82 -24.28
N LEU A 158 -0.47 -4.66 -23.06
CA LEU A 158 -1.44 -5.60 -22.52
C LEU A 158 -2.70 -5.34 -23.34
N ASN A 159 -2.62 -5.69 -24.62
CA ASN A 159 -3.72 -5.87 -25.52
C ASN A 159 -4.42 -7.09 -24.94
N ARG A 160 -5.15 -6.89 -23.84
CA ARG A 160 -6.25 -7.76 -23.48
C ARG A 160 -7.17 -7.61 -24.67
N GLN A 161 -7.00 -8.53 -25.62
CA GLN A 161 -7.81 -8.63 -26.80
C GLN A 161 -9.24 -8.47 -26.31
N PHE A 162 -9.91 -7.40 -26.77
CA PHE A 162 -11.32 -7.23 -26.51
C PHE A 162 -11.97 -8.46 -27.12
N ASP A 163 -12.34 -9.40 -26.26
CA ASP A 163 -12.93 -10.67 -26.66
C ASP A 163 -14.43 -10.42 -26.75
N PRO A 164 -15.01 -10.23 -27.95
CA PRO A 164 -16.41 -9.86 -28.12
C PRO A 164 -17.37 -11.00 -27.73
N SER A 165 -16.84 -12.15 -27.30
CA SER A 165 -17.59 -13.34 -26.91
C SER A 165 -18.35 -13.19 -25.59
N GLY A 166 -18.22 -12.09 -24.84
CA GLY A 166 -18.91 -11.89 -23.55
C GLY A 166 -18.44 -12.79 -22.40
N LYS A 167 -17.59 -13.80 -22.67
CA LYS A 167 -17.02 -14.72 -21.68
C LYS A 167 -16.25 -13.98 -20.58
N GLY A 168 -15.49 -12.95 -20.94
CA GLY A 168 -14.76 -12.13 -19.97
C GLY A 168 -15.68 -11.32 -19.05
N GLU A 169 -16.88 -10.94 -19.51
CA GLU A 169 -17.86 -10.25 -18.67
C GLU A 169 -18.53 -11.20 -17.68
N GLU A 170 -18.84 -12.42 -18.12
CA GLU A 170 -19.44 -13.45 -17.27
C GLU A 170 -18.49 -13.89 -16.14
N GLU A 171 -17.22 -14.12 -16.47
CA GLU A 171 -16.16 -14.38 -15.50
C GLU A 171 -15.96 -13.22 -14.53
N ALA A 172 -15.96 -11.97 -15.01
CA ALA A 172 -15.85 -10.79 -14.16
C ALA A 172 -17.04 -10.67 -13.18
N ARG A 173 -18.26 -10.97 -13.63
CA ARG A 173 -19.47 -11.00 -12.78
C ARG A 173 -19.39 -12.12 -11.74
N ALA A 174 -18.90 -13.30 -12.13
CA ALA A 174 -18.69 -14.41 -11.22
C ALA A 174 -17.65 -14.06 -10.13
N LEU A 175 -16.52 -13.48 -10.51
CA LEU A 175 -15.48 -13.03 -9.59
C LEU A 175 -15.98 -11.93 -8.64
N GLU A 176 -16.75 -10.96 -9.12
CA GLU A 176 -17.34 -9.93 -8.26
C GLU A 176 -18.33 -10.54 -7.27
N THR A 177 -19.15 -11.50 -7.71
CA THR A 177 -20.08 -12.22 -6.81
C THR A 177 -19.32 -12.97 -5.72
N ILE A 178 -18.23 -13.64 -6.06
CA ILE A 178 -17.35 -14.32 -5.11
C ILE A 178 -16.71 -13.31 -4.15
N PHE A 179 -16.21 -12.19 -4.67
CA PHE A 179 -15.61 -11.14 -3.88
C PHE A 179 -16.59 -10.59 -2.84
N GLN A 180 -17.84 -10.33 -3.22
CA GLN A 180 -18.88 -9.85 -2.30
C GLN A 180 -19.20 -10.86 -1.19
N LYS A 181 -19.13 -12.17 -1.47
CA LYS A 181 -19.25 -13.19 -0.41
C LYS A 181 -18.11 -13.06 0.62
N ILE A 182 -16.87 -12.88 0.16
CA ILE A 182 -15.72 -12.70 1.05
C ILE A 182 -15.85 -11.39 1.83
N VAL A 183 -16.25 -10.28 1.20
CA VAL A 183 -16.50 -9.00 1.87
C VAL A 183 -17.50 -9.15 3.02
N LYS A 184 -18.62 -9.86 2.77
CA LYS A 184 -19.64 -10.10 3.79
C LYS A 184 -19.12 -10.89 4.98
N ILE A 185 -18.21 -11.85 4.76
CA ILE A 185 -17.58 -12.64 5.83
C ILE A 185 -16.53 -11.80 6.59
N ALA A 186 -15.65 -11.13 5.85
CA ALA A 186 -14.55 -10.35 6.40
C ALA A 186 -15.02 -9.12 7.19
N ASN A 187 -16.19 -8.56 6.82
CA ASN A 187 -16.76 -7.34 7.38
C ASN A 187 -15.70 -6.22 7.52
N PRO A 188 -15.14 -5.76 6.39
CA PRO A 188 -14.02 -4.83 6.39
C PRO A 188 -14.41 -3.47 6.99
N GLY A 189 -13.44 -2.79 7.60
CA GLY A 189 -13.65 -1.44 8.11
C GLY A 189 -13.82 -0.41 6.99
N PRO A 190 -14.36 0.79 7.27
CA PRO A 190 -14.64 1.81 6.26
C PRO A 190 -13.39 2.36 5.55
N THR A 191 -12.20 2.15 6.12
CA THR A 191 -10.92 2.60 5.55
C THR A 191 -10.28 1.56 4.63
N GLU A 192 -10.94 0.43 4.39
CA GLU A 192 -10.36 -0.68 3.65
C GLU A 192 -10.58 -0.54 2.13
N SER A 193 -9.49 -0.62 1.36
CA SER A 193 -9.57 -0.51 -0.10
C SER A 193 -10.03 -1.83 -0.72
N LEU A 194 -11.32 -1.91 -1.05
CA LEU A 194 -11.92 -3.08 -1.72
C LEU A 194 -11.25 -3.40 -3.07
N GLN A 195 -10.74 -2.39 -3.78
CA GLN A 195 -10.04 -2.59 -5.04
C GLN A 195 -8.77 -3.43 -4.89
N ARG A 196 -8.03 -3.27 -3.79
CA ARG A 196 -6.87 -4.13 -3.51
C ARG A 196 -7.29 -5.58 -3.31
N GLY A 197 -8.45 -5.79 -2.68
CA GLY A 197 -9.07 -7.11 -2.54
C GLY A 197 -9.46 -7.70 -3.90
N ARG A 198 -10.06 -6.92 -4.80
CA ARG A 198 -10.41 -7.36 -6.16
C ARG A 198 -9.19 -7.75 -6.99
N LEU A 199 -8.15 -6.92 -6.97
CA LEU A 199 -6.89 -7.22 -7.65
C LEU A 199 -6.23 -8.48 -7.09
N ALA A 200 -6.25 -8.66 -5.76
CA ALA A 200 -5.74 -9.85 -5.12
C ALA A 200 -6.55 -11.10 -5.50
N LEU A 201 -7.88 -11.01 -5.59
CA LEU A 201 -8.73 -12.11 -6.01
C LEU A 201 -8.51 -12.49 -7.48
N GLY A 202 -8.39 -11.50 -8.37
CA GLY A 202 -8.14 -11.72 -9.80
C GLY A 202 -6.75 -12.27 -10.12
N ALA A 203 -5.82 -12.23 -9.16
CA ALA A 203 -4.49 -12.83 -9.29
C ALA A 203 -4.44 -14.31 -8.84
N LEU A 204 -5.52 -14.83 -8.24
CA LEU A 204 -5.61 -16.21 -7.78
C LEU A 204 -6.17 -17.13 -8.87
N SER A 205 -5.73 -18.39 -8.84
CA SER A 205 -6.31 -19.46 -9.66
C SER A 205 -7.71 -19.86 -9.16
N ALA A 206 -8.46 -20.56 -10.01
CA ALA A 206 -9.82 -21.01 -9.66
C ALA A 206 -9.85 -21.89 -8.39
N ASP A 207 -8.88 -22.80 -8.22
CA ASP A 207 -8.75 -23.65 -7.03
C ASP A 207 -8.45 -22.83 -5.77
N GLU A 208 -7.54 -21.85 -5.87
CA GLU A 208 -7.22 -20.94 -4.76
C GLU A 208 -8.42 -20.07 -4.36
N ILE A 209 -9.22 -19.62 -5.33
CA ILE A 209 -10.45 -18.88 -5.07
C ILE A 209 -11.46 -19.76 -4.33
N GLU A 210 -11.65 -21.01 -4.75
CA GLU A 210 -12.55 -21.95 -4.07
C GLU A 210 -12.10 -22.19 -2.63
N GLN A 211 -10.81 -22.45 -2.41
CA GLN A 211 -10.24 -22.63 -1.07
C GLN A 211 -10.38 -21.38 -0.20
N ALA A 212 -10.09 -20.20 -0.76
CA ALA A 212 -10.20 -18.93 -0.05
C ALA A 212 -11.64 -18.67 0.43
N VAL A 213 -12.64 -18.96 -0.39
CA VAL A 213 -14.05 -18.83 -0.02
C VAL A 213 -14.45 -19.87 1.03
N LYS A 214 -14.07 -21.14 0.81
CA LYS A 214 -14.40 -22.27 1.70
C LYS A 214 -13.91 -22.06 3.13
N HIS A 215 -12.70 -21.54 3.28
CA HIS A 215 -12.03 -21.40 4.59
C HIS A 215 -12.17 -20.01 5.22
N ALA A 216 -12.69 -19.01 4.49
CA ALA A 216 -12.88 -17.65 5.03
C ALA A 216 -13.69 -17.61 6.34
N PRO A 217 -14.85 -18.29 6.48
CA PRO A 217 -15.62 -18.23 7.71
C PRO A 217 -14.84 -18.72 8.94
N ALA A 218 -14.14 -19.86 8.79
CA ALA A 218 -13.34 -20.44 9.86
C ALA A 218 -12.12 -19.55 10.21
N PHE A 219 -11.48 -18.95 9.22
CA PHE A 219 -10.37 -18.03 9.43
C PHE A 219 -10.80 -16.80 10.24
N PHE A 220 -11.83 -16.09 9.80
CA PHE A 220 -12.25 -14.85 10.48
C PHE A 220 -12.85 -15.13 11.87
N ALA A 221 -13.55 -16.25 12.05
CA ALA A 221 -14.01 -16.68 13.37
C ALA A 221 -12.84 -16.96 14.34
N ALA A 222 -11.75 -17.57 13.86
CA ALA A 222 -10.55 -17.79 14.67
C ALA A 222 -9.89 -16.46 15.10
N ILE A 223 -9.79 -15.49 14.19
CA ILE A 223 -9.26 -14.16 14.50
C ILE A 223 -10.11 -13.43 15.54
N ASP A 224 -11.44 -13.53 15.45
CA ASP A 224 -12.36 -12.95 16.43
C ASP A 224 -12.21 -13.61 17.81
N ALA A 225 -12.09 -14.94 17.84
CA ALA A 225 -11.87 -15.70 19.08
C ALA A 225 -10.54 -15.32 19.77
N GLU A 226 -9.50 -15.07 18.99
CA GLU A 226 -8.20 -14.59 19.48
C GLU A 226 -8.21 -13.09 19.85
N ARG A 227 -9.32 -12.37 19.64
CA ARG A 227 -9.44 -10.91 19.81
C ARG A 227 -8.35 -10.13 19.08
N ARG A 228 -7.88 -10.66 17.94
CA ARG A 228 -6.87 -10.01 17.11
C ARG A 228 -7.52 -9.06 16.11
N LYS A 229 -6.77 -8.06 15.68
CA LYS A 229 -7.20 -7.17 14.61
C LYS A 229 -7.38 -7.97 13.31
N ARG A 230 -8.57 -7.88 12.70
CA ARG A 230 -8.84 -8.50 11.39
C ARG A 230 -7.87 -7.95 10.32
N PRO A 231 -7.24 -8.82 9.52
CA PRO A 231 -6.47 -8.38 8.38
C PRO A 231 -7.39 -7.82 7.29
N SER A 232 -6.85 -6.97 6.41
CA SER A 232 -7.60 -6.57 5.22
C SER A 232 -7.87 -7.77 4.31
N ILE A 233 -8.92 -7.71 3.51
CA ILE A 233 -9.27 -8.68 2.47
C ILE A 233 -8.10 -8.86 1.50
N ALA A 234 -7.44 -7.77 1.11
CA ALA A 234 -6.24 -7.85 0.27
C ALA A 234 -5.13 -8.66 0.95
N THR A 235 -4.87 -8.42 2.24
CA THR A 235 -3.88 -9.18 3.02
C THR A 235 -4.28 -10.66 3.15
N TYR A 236 -5.55 -10.94 3.45
CA TYR A 236 -6.09 -12.30 3.51
C TYR A 236 -5.86 -13.05 2.19
N LEU A 237 -6.13 -12.38 1.07
CA LEU A 237 -6.03 -12.95 -0.27
C LEU A 237 -4.58 -13.12 -0.75
N THR A 238 -3.77 -12.06 -0.66
CA THR A 238 -2.38 -12.05 -1.13
C THR A 238 -1.48 -12.98 -0.33
N GLU A 239 -1.65 -13.03 1.00
CA GLU A 239 -0.84 -13.91 1.86
C GLU A 239 -1.41 -15.33 2.00
N ARG A 240 -2.47 -15.66 1.25
CA ARG A 240 -3.11 -16.98 1.26
C ARG A 240 -3.44 -17.48 2.65
N ARG A 241 -3.97 -16.60 3.51
CA ARG A 241 -4.13 -16.88 4.95
C ARG A 241 -5.10 -18.03 5.24
N TRP A 242 -5.93 -18.39 4.27
CA TRP A 242 -6.76 -19.60 4.34
C TRP A 242 -5.94 -20.89 4.38
N GLU A 243 -4.72 -20.92 3.86
CA GLU A 243 -3.88 -22.11 3.87
C GLU A 243 -3.60 -22.59 5.30
N ALA A 244 -3.45 -21.68 6.26
CA ALA A 244 -3.28 -22.05 7.66
C ALA A 244 -4.50 -22.82 8.18
N VAL A 245 -5.70 -22.38 7.83
CA VAL A 245 -6.96 -23.03 8.19
C VAL A 245 -7.15 -24.33 7.39
N ALA A 246 -6.78 -24.36 6.12
CA ALA A 246 -6.81 -25.57 5.29
C ALA A 246 -5.83 -26.62 5.83
N ARG A 247 -4.63 -26.20 6.28
CA ARG A 247 -3.67 -27.06 6.97
C ARG A 247 -4.22 -27.57 8.29
N GLN A 248 -4.89 -26.72 9.07
CA GLN A 248 -5.59 -27.13 10.30
C GLN A 248 -6.79 -28.05 10.04
N ALA A 249 -7.45 -27.93 8.89
CA ALA A 249 -8.59 -28.78 8.51
C ALA A 249 -8.16 -30.12 7.91
N THR A 250 -7.01 -30.17 7.24
CA THR A 250 -6.39 -31.38 6.68
C THR A 250 -5.55 -32.13 7.70
N MET A 251 -5.05 -31.44 8.73
CA MET A 251 -4.83 -32.06 10.03
C MET A 251 -6.17 -32.65 10.45
N LYS A 252 -6.32 -33.99 10.29
CA LYS A 252 -7.41 -34.74 10.95
C LYS A 252 -7.57 -34.11 12.34
N PRO A 253 -8.80 -33.79 12.79
CA PRO A 253 -9.01 -33.21 14.10
C PRO A 253 -8.10 -33.99 15.03
N THR A 254 -7.09 -33.33 15.57
CA THR A 254 -6.31 -33.91 16.64
C THR A 254 -7.36 -34.08 17.70
N GLU A 255 -7.90 -35.29 17.73
CA GLU A 255 -9.08 -35.61 18.49
C GLU A 255 -8.77 -35.14 19.88
N ARG A 256 -9.69 -34.32 20.39
CA ARG A 256 -9.83 -34.07 21.79
C ARG A 256 -10.15 -35.43 22.40
N THR A 257 -9.16 -36.32 22.51
CA THR A 257 -9.34 -37.63 23.12
C THR A 257 -9.36 -37.38 24.62
N GLY A 258 -10.56 -37.11 25.13
CA GLY A 258 -10.79 -36.81 26.54
C GLY A 258 -10.31 -35.44 27.03
N GLY A 259 -10.15 -34.43 26.17
CA GLY A 259 -9.78 -33.06 26.61
C GLY A 259 -8.30 -32.70 26.48
N LYS A 260 -7.45 -33.58 25.94
CA LYS A 260 -5.99 -33.39 25.89
C LYS A 260 -5.45 -33.15 24.47
N PHE A 261 -4.38 -32.36 24.36
CA PHE A 261 -3.58 -32.04 23.19
C PHE A 261 -2.38 -32.99 23.06
N PHE A 262 -2.16 -33.57 21.87
CA PHE A 262 -0.94 -34.32 21.59
C PHE A 262 0.21 -33.38 21.20
N VAL A 263 1.26 -33.33 22.02
CA VAL A 263 2.48 -32.56 21.79
C VAL A 263 3.58 -33.51 21.29
N ARG A 264 4.08 -33.29 20.08
CA ARG A 264 5.11 -34.13 19.45
C ARG A 264 6.49 -33.85 20.03
N LYS A 265 7.32 -34.90 20.14
CA LYS A 265 8.69 -34.87 20.69
C LYS A 265 9.61 -33.86 20.00
N ASP A 266 9.39 -33.60 18.72
CA ASP A 266 10.22 -32.75 17.85
C ASP A 266 9.83 -31.26 17.86
N THR A 267 9.05 -30.80 18.85
CA THR A 267 8.53 -29.43 18.89
C THR A 267 9.02 -28.65 20.11
N ASP A 268 9.06 -27.31 20.01
CA ASP A 268 9.41 -26.43 21.13
C ASP A 268 8.46 -26.59 22.33
N ALA A 269 7.20 -26.94 22.05
CA ALA A 269 6.20 -27.26 23.07
C ALA A 269 6.61 -28.48 23.91
N TRP A 270 7.24 -29.50 23.31
CA TRP A 270 7.77 -30.65 24.04
C TRP A 270 8.90 -30.25 24.97
N LEU A 271 9.86 -29.45 24.49
CA LEU A 271 10.95 -28.94 25.32
C LEU A 271 10.43 -28.09 26.48
N ALA A 272 9.39 -27.29 26.26
CA ALA A 272 8.74 -26.51 27.30
C ALA A 272 8.11 -27.42 28.39
N TRP A 273 7.39 -28.47 27.99
CA TRP A 273 6.81 -29.44 28.92
C TRP A 273 7.86 -30.26 29.67
N CYS A 274 8.93 -30.70 29.01
CA CYS A 274 10.05 -31.38 29.66
C CYS A 274 10.71 -30.49 30.73
N ARG A 275 10.91 -29.20 30.43
CA ARG A 275 11.41 -28.21 31.40
C ARG A 275 10.43 -28.00 32.55
N PHE A 276 9.13 -27.94 32.26
CA PHE A 276 8.09 -27.73 33.28
C PHE A 276 7.96 -28.92 34.23
N GLU A 277 7.98 -30.14 33.73
CA GLU A 277 7.86 -31.36 34.55
C GLU A 277 9.20 -31.82 35.14
N GLY A 278 10.31 -31.14 34.83
CA GLY A 278 11.65 -31.54 35.28
C GLY A 278 12.12 -32.88 34.71
N LYS A 279 11.61 -33.28 33.53
CA LYS A 279 11.89 -34.57 32.91
C LYS A 279 12.90 -34.43 31.76
N ASP A 280 13.76 -35.43 31.63
CA ASP A 280 14.72 -35.54 30.53
C ASP A 280 13.98 -35.65 29.17
N PRO A 281 14.23 -34.75 28.20
CA PRO A 281 13.59 -34.75 26.89
C PRO A 281 13.77 -36.04 26.09
N ASP A 282 14.85 -36.78 26.35
CA ASP A 282 15.21 -37.97 25.60
C ASP A 282 14.87 -39.28 26.31
N ARG A 283 14.61 -39.26 27.62
CA ARG A 283 14.60 -40.49 28.42
C ARG A 283 13.29 -40.95 29.05
N ARG A 284 12.12 -40.30 28.89
CA ARG A 284 10.80 -40.96 29.14
C ARG A 284 9.55 -40.15 28.75
N PHE A 285 8.40 -40.83 28.82
CA PHE A 285 6.97 -40.44 28.64
C PHE A 285 6.44 -40.10 27.23
N SER A 286 7.28 -40.12 26.19
CA SER A 286 6.74 -40.10 24.83
C SER A 286 6.12 -41.45 24.46
N VAL A 287 4.89 -41.43 23.98
CA VAL A 287 4.17 -42.56 23.40
C VAL A 287 4.14 -42.37 21.89
N PHE A 288 4.31 -43.46 21.14
CA PHE A 288 4.05 -43.43 19.71
C PHE A 288 2.54 -43.34 19.49
N SER A 289 2.08 -42.23 18.91
CA SER A 289 0.69 -42.12 18.50
C SER A 289 0.55 -42.60 17.07
N ALA A 290 -0.16 -43.72 16.88
CA ALA A 290 -0.52 -44.20 15.55
C ALA A 290 -1.35 -43.17 14.75
N LEU A 291 -2.13 -42.34 15.46
CA LEU A 291 -2.91 -41.24 14.88
C LEU A 291 -2.01 -40.16 14.29
N HIS A 292 -0.94 -39.77 15.01
CA HIS A 292 -0.03 -38.70 14.60
C HIS A 292 1.23 -39.20 13.88
N LYS A 293 1.40 -40.52 13.76
CA LYS A 293 2.60 -41.21 13.23
C LYS A 293 3.91 -40.65 13.81
N ALA A 294 3.88 -40.28 15.08
CA ALA A 294 4.98 -39.60 15.76
C ALA A 294 5.01 -39.95 17.24
N HIS A 295 6.20 -39.80 17.84
CA HIS A 295 6.36 -39.86 19.29
C HIS A 295 5.97 -38.52 19.92
N GLY A 296 5.26 -38.56 21.04
CA GLY A 296 4.80 -37.38 21.77
C GLY A 296 4.01 -37.75 23.01
N ALA A 297 3.37 -36.79 23.68
CA ALA A 297 2.51 -37.06 24.83
C ALA A 297 1.26 -36.18 24.81
N TYR A 298 0.25 -36.59 25.57
CA TYR A 298 -1.02 -35.86 25.68
C TYR A 298 -1.02 -34.96 26.92
N PHE A 299 -1.31 -33.68 26.74
CA PHE A 299 -1.32 -32.64 27.77
C PHE A 299 -2.64 -31.86 27.77
N ASP A 300 -3.01 -31.21 28.86
CA ASP A 300 -4.26 -30.42 28.91
C ASP A 300 -4.16 -29.10 28.11
N SER A 301 -2.95 -28.69 27.70
CA SER A 301 -2.68 -27.52 26.87
C SER A 301 -1.46 -27.72 25.96
N LEU A 302 -1.37 -26.94 24.87
CA LEU A 302 -0.22 -26.97 23.96
C LEU A 302 1.10 -26.54 24.61
N PHE A 303 1.04 -25.62 25.58
CA PHE A 303 2.19 -25.16 26.36
C PHE A 303 1.90 -25.26 27.85
N PRO A 304 2.90 -25.55 28.69
CA PRO A 304 2.73 -25.59 30.14
C PRO A 304 2.30 -24.21 30.69
N PRO A 305 1.58 -24.17 31.83
CA PRO A 305 1.25 -22.91 32.48
C PRO A 305 2.52 -22.15 32.88
N LYS A 306 2.46 -20.82 32.89
CA LYS A 306 3.55 -19.99 33.42
C LYS A 306 3.78 -20.39 34.87
N GLN A 307 5.02 -20.72 35.25
CA GLN A 307 5.39 -20.97 36.65
C GLN A 307 5.10 -19.69 37.45
N GLY A 308 3.93 -19.63 38.08
CA GLY A 308 3.59 -18.62 39.07
C GLY A 308 4.20 -19.04 40.39
N GLY A 309 4.88 -18.11 41.06
CA GLY A 309 5.21 -18.27 42.48
C GLY A 309 3.92 -18.52 43.27
N ASN A 310 4.02 -19.40 44.26
CA ASN A 310 2.96 -19.68 45.22
C ASN A 310 2.45 -18.41 45.91
N SER A 311 1.13 -18.26 45.95
CA SER A 311 0.33 -17.80 47.10
C SER A 311 -1.11 -18.19 46.76
N GLU A 312 -1.67 -19.24 47.37
CA GLU A 312 -2.49 -19.08 48.60
C GLU A 312 -3.32 -17.80 48.57
N ASP A 313 -4.56 -17.91 48.08
CA ASP A 313 -5.77 -17.27 48.64
C ASP A 313 -6.94 -17.45 47.67
N ALA A 314 -7.79 -18.45 47.93
CA ALA A 314 -9.25 -18.37 47.76
C ALA A 314 -9.91 -19.72 48.09
N ALA A 315 -10.48 -19.76 49.30
CA ALA A 315 -11.61 -20.57 49.79
C ALA A 315 -11.49 -22.10 49.84
#